data_AF-A0A067NCZ4-F1
#
_entry.id   AF-A0A067NCZ4-F1
#
_cell.length_a   1.000
_cell.length_b   1.000
_cell.length_c   1.000
_cell.angle_alpha   90.00
_cell.angle_beta   90.00
_cell.angle_gamma   90.00
#
_symmetry.space_group_name_H-M   'P 1'
#
loop_
_entity.id
_entity.type
_entity.pdbx_description
1 polymer ?
#
loop_
_entity_poly.entity_id
_entity_poly.type
_entity_poly.pdbx_seq_one_letter_code
_entity_poly.pdbx_strand_id
1 'polypeptide(L)' 'QATKQFDLWSAPDVLVVHLKRFGSSRALPDKIDVFIYFPVTGLDLGDVVGERRVARDLKAKGVDVEA' A
#
# COMPACT_ATOMS: atom_id res chain seq x y z
N GLN A 1 -9.63 23.59 -2.75
CA GLN A 1 -9.51 22.23 -2.17
C GLN A 1 -8.54 21.45 -3.06
N ALA A 2 -7.61 20.70 -2.48
CA ALA A 2 -6.62 19.92 -3.25
C ALA A 2 -6.76 18.44 -2.91
N THR A 3 -6.68 17.59 -3.92
CA THR A 3 -6.69 16.14 -3.75
C THR A 3 -5.26 15.63 -3.77
N LYS A 4 -4.89 14.84 -2.76
CA LYS A 4 -3.59 14.19 -2.69
C LYS A 4 -3.79 12.69 -2.87
N GLN A 5 -3.07 12.11 -3.81
CA GLN A 5 -2.97 10.68 -3.99
C GLN A 5 -1.59 10.21 -3.53
N PHE A 6 -1.52 9.01 -2.95
CA PHE A 6 -0.29 8.35 -2.57
C PHE A 6 -0.32 6.95 -3.14
N ASP A 7 0.70 6.61 -3.93
CA ASP A 7 0.85 5.32 -4.58
C ASP A 7 2.19 4.70 -4.19
N LEU A 8 2.24 3.37 -4.11
CA LEU A 8 3.46 2.62 -3.88
C LEU A 8 4.03 2.17 -5.22
N TRP A 9 5.19 2.68 -5.63
CA TRP A 9 5.78 2.29 -6.92
C TRP A 9 6.45 0.92 -6.87
N SER A 10 7.25 0.67 -5.84
CA SER A 10 7.93 -0.59 -5.55
C SER A 10 7.87 -0.91 -4.06
N ALA A 11 8.03 -2.17 -3.68
CA ALA A 11 8.05 -2.59 -2.28
C ALA A 11 9.48 -2.91 -1.81
N PRO A 12 9.88 -2.52 -0.57
CA PRO A 12 11.17 -2.87 0.00
C PRO A 12 11.19 -4.33 0.50
N ASP A 13 12.39 -4.88 0.70
CA ASP A 13 12.58 -6.23 1.29
C ASP A 13 11.99 -6.34 2.70
N VAL A 14 12.05 -5.26 3.48
CA VAL A 14 11.46 -5.15 4.81
C VAL A 14 10.49 -3.97 4.83
N LEU A 15 9.19 -4.26 4.84
CA LEU A 15 8.13 -3.27 4.90
C LEU A 15 7.63 -3.08 6.34
N VAL A 16 7.70 -1.86 6.85
CA VAL A 16 7.12 -1.48 8.15
C VAL A 16 5.79 -0.78 7.94
N VAL A 17 4.71 -1.34 8.50
CA VAL A 17 3.35 -0.78 8.38
C VAL A 17 2.92 -0.20 9.74
N HIS A 18 2.76 1.12 9.80
CA HIS A 18 2.24 1.79 10.98
C HIS A 18 0.72 2.00 10.85
N LEU A 19 -0.06 1.32 11.70
CA LEU A 19 -1.48 1.59 11.88
C LEU A 19 -1.66 2.84 12.73
N LYS A 20 -1.88 4.01 12.10
CA LYS A 20 -2.06 5.28 12.81
C LYS A 20 -3.39 5.32 13.55
N ARG A 21 -3.40 4.84 14.80
CA ARG A 21 -4.60 4.76 15.64
C ARG A 21 -4.89 6.02 16.44
N PHE A 22 -3.88 6.83 16.73
CA PHE A 22 -4.02 7.98 17.61
C PHE A 22 -4.04 9.28 16.80
N GLY A 23 -5.10 10.06 17.00
CA GLY A 23 -5.28 11.40 16.45
C GLY A 23 -5.11 12.47 17.52
N SER A 24 -4.64 13.66 17.11
CA SER A 24 -4.55 14.83 17.99
C SER A 24 -5.81 15.70 17.83
N SER A 25 -6.95 15.24 18.34
CA SER A 25 -8.12 16.11 18.47
C SER A 25 -7.93 17.05 19.66
N ARG A 26 -8.33 18.33 19.49
CA ARG A 26 -8.15 19.38 20.49
C ARG A 26 -9.00 19.20 21.74
N ALA A 27 -10.10 18.43 21.64
CA ALA A 27 -11.04 18.26 22.73
C ALA A 27 -10.72 17.03 23.60
N LEU A 28 -10.40 15.90 22.97
CA LEU A 28 -10.14 14.62 23.61
C LEU A 28 -9.13 13.82 22.77
N PRO A 29 -8.26 13.01 23.38
CA PRO A 29 -7.47 12.02 22.65
C PRO A 29 -8.41 11.10 21.86
N ASP A 30 -8.16 10.94 20.56
CA ASP A 30 -8.97 10.10 19.68
C ASP A 30 -8.21 8.81 19.34
N LYS A 31 -8.86 7.66 19.55
CA LYS A 31 -8.30 6.33 19.30
C LYS A 31 -9.24 5.55 18.39
N ILE A 32 -8.69 5.05 17.29
CA ILE A 32 -9.39 4.13 16.39
C ILE A 32 -9.35 2.72 16.97
N ASP A 33 -10.49 2.28 17.52
CA ASP A 33 -10.69 0.95 18.12
C ASP A 33 -11.13 -0.13 17.12
N VAL A 34 -11.13 0.18 15.82
CA VAL A 34 -11.44 -0.81 14.77
C VAL A 34 -10.46 -1.98 14.82
N PHE A 35 -11.02 -3.18 14.90
CA PHE A 35 -10.28 -4.42 14.75
C PHE A 35 -9.88 -4.58 13.27
N ILE A 36 -8.59 -4.75 13.02
CA ILE A 36 -8.04 -4.92 11.67
C ILE A 36 -7.57 -6.35 11.57
N TYR A 37 -8.21 -7.12 10.69
CA TYR A 37 -7.69 -8.43 10.28
C TYR A 37 -6.54 -8.20 9.30
N PHE A 38 -5.37 -8.73 9.63
CA PHE A 38 -4.21 -8.73 8.74
C PHE A 38 -3.62 -10.14 8.67
N PRO A 39 -3.10 -10.54 7.50
CA PRO A 39 -2.43 -11.82 7.37
C PRO A 39 -1.12 -11.82 8.17
N VAL A 40 -0.86 -12.90 8.91
CA VAL A 40 0.44 -13.11 9.58
C VAL A 40 1.50 -13.57 8.58
N THR A 41 1.06 -14.28 7.54
CA THR A 41 1.89 -14.84 6.46
C THR A 41 1.18 -14.65 5.13
N GLY A 42 1.94 -14.47 4.05
CA GLY A 42 1.38 -14.40 2.70
C GLY A 42 0.68 -13.06 2.39
N LEU A 43 1.21 -11.94 2.89
CA LEU A 43 0.78 -10.61 2.44
C LEU A 43 1.19 -10.41 0.97
N ASP A 44 0.22 -10.34 0.06
CA ASP A 44 0.46 -10.02 -1.35
C ASP A 44 0.14 -8.55 -1.65
N LEU A 45 1.15 -7.81 -2.12
CA LEU A 45 1.05 -6.41 -2.54
C LEU A 45 0.97 -6.25 -4.06
N GLY A 46 0.81 -7.35 -4.81
CA GLY A 46 0.90 -7.40 -6.27
C GLY A 46 0.02 -6.39 -7.01
N ASP A 47 -1.16 -6.09 -6.48
CA ASP A 47 -2.10 -5.14 -7.09
C ASP A 47 -1.94 -3.70 -6.57
N VAL A 48 -1.17 -3.49 -5.51
CA VAL A 48 -0.92 -2.17 -4.90
C VAL A 48 0.38 -1.55 -5.44
N VAL A 49 1.35 -2.39 -5.80
CA VAL A 49 2.67 -1.99 -6.27
C VAL A 49 2.62 -1.65 -7.78
N GLY A 50 2.94 -0.40 -8.10
CA GLY A 50 2.84 0.17 -9.45
C GLY A 50 3.69 -0.55 -10.50
N GLU A 51 4.95 -0.89 -10.19
CA GLU A 51 5.86 -1.57 -11.13
C GLU A 51 5.29 -2.92 -11.59
N ARG A 52 4.65 -3.68 -10.69
CA ARG A 52 4.07 -4.99 -11.00
C ARG A 52 2.85 -4.87 -11.90
N ARG A 53 2.04 -3.85 -11.68
CA ARG A 53 0.90 -3.54 -12.56
C ARG A 53 1.38 -3.21 -13.97
N VAL A 54 2.40 -2.35 -14.09
CA VAL A 54 2.97 -1.99 -15.38
C VAL A 54 3.60 -3.20 -16.07
N ALA A 55 4.35 -4.03 -15.36
CA ALA A 55 4.94 -5.25 -15.91
C ALA A 55 3.86 -6.21 -16.45
N ARG A 56 2.74 -6.38 -15.74
CA ARG A 56 1.59 -7.18 -16.18
C ARG A 56 0.97 -6.62 -17.47
N ASP A 57 0.77 -5.31 -17.53
CA ASP A 57 0.18 -4.63 -18.68
C ASP A 57 1.08 -4.69 -19.92
N LEU A 58 2.40 -4.53 -19.74
CA LEU A 58 3.39 -4.65 -20.81
C LEU A 58 3.47 -6.08 -21.34
N LYS A 59 3.46 -7.08 -20.45
CA LYS A 59 3.40 -8.49 -20.82
C LYS A 59 2.13 -8.82 -21.61
N ALA A 60 0.98 -8.26 -21.22
CA ALA A 60 -0.28 -8.42 -21.96
C ALA A 60 -0.25 -7.78 -23.35
N LYS A 61 0.57 -6.74 -23.55
CA LYS A 61 0.81 -6.09 -24.85
C LYS A 61 1.88 -6.78 -25.69
N GLY A 62 2.45 -7.90 -25.21
CA GLY A 62 3.51 -8.63 -25.92
C GLY A 62 4.86 -7.91 -25.91
N VAL A 63 5.06 -6.94 -25.02
CA VAL A 63 6.37 -6.31 -24.80
C VAL A 63 7.16 -7.21 -23.85
N ASP A 64 8.32 -7.67 -24.31
CA ASP A 64 9.23 -8.42 -23.46
C ASP A 64 9.82 -7.48 -22.41
N VAL A 65 9.63 -7.81 -21.13
CA VAL A 65 10.04 -6.97 -19.99
C VAL A 65 11.28 -7.57 -19.31
N GLU A 66 11.93 -8.56 -19.93
CA GLU A 66 13.19 -9.09 -19.43
C GLU A 66 14.34 -8.12 -19.74
N ALA A 67 15.01 -7.68 -18.68
CA ALA A 67 16.32 -7.05 -18.69
C ALA A 67 17.25 -7.86 -17.78
#